data_AF-A0A7Y2MM77-F1
#
_entry.id   AF-A0A7Y2MM77-F1
#
_cell.length_a   1.000
_cell.length_b   1.000
_cell.length_c   1.000
_cell.angle_alpha   90.00
_cell.angle_beta   90.00
_cell.angle_gamma   90.00
#
_symmetry.space_group_name_H-M   'P 1'
#
loop_
_entity.id
_entity.type
_entity.pdbx_description
1 polymer ?
#
loop_
_entity_poly.entity_id
_entity_poly.type
_entity_poly.pdbx_seq_one_letter_code
_entity_poly.pdbx_strand_id
1 'polypeptide(L)'
;MLKKIKKQRKAEKKLKKLLGKEVEKVEVKEKENIYEEPKVNGEDQNKEEKAEIVKIAETVPPELVELFKFEKVTELSDKLSQKPVPDLKKAMGINERIFTINELFGGDKDEFENLLTALNGLENFDQAKDVLMNSVAKKYLWQKEDKQNKARNFIKLVQRRYN
;
A
#
# COMPACT_ATOMS: atom_id res chain seq x y z
N MET A 1 39.80 -5.29 -27.84
CA MET A 1 38.83 -4.45 -27.09
C MET A 1 37.72 -3.83 -27.95
N LEU A 2 37.99 -3.43 -29.21
CA LEU A 2 37.02 -2.74 -30.10
C LEU A 2 35.69 -3.48 -30.39
N LYS A 3 35.67 -4.82 -30.35
CA LYS A 3 34.45 -5.63 -30.59
C LYS A 3 33.42 -5.54 -29.43
N LYS A 4 33.86 -5.32 -28.19
CA LYS A 4 32.96 -5.19 -27.02
C LYS A 4 32.22 -3.84 -27.02
N ILE A 5 32.91 -2.76 -27.41
CA ILE A 5 32.34 -1.40 -27.48
C ILE A 5 31.23 -1.29 -28.54
N LYS A 6 31.40 -1.94 -29.71
CA LYS A 6 30.36 -1.96 -30.76
C LYS A 6 29.11 -2.75 -30.33
N LYS A 7 29.27 -3.81 -29.53
CA LYS A 7 28.15 -4.60 -28.99
C LYS A 7 27.35 -3.83 -27.95
N GLN A 8 28.01 -3.05 -27.07
CA GLN A 8 27.36 -2.15 -26.11
C GLN A 8 26.55 -1.04 -26.81
N ARG A 9 27.14 -0.35 -27.80
CA ARG A 9 26.43 0.69 -28.56
C ARG A 9 25.18 0.18 -29.29
N LYS A 10 25.20 -1.07 -29.77
CA LYS A 10 24.02 -1.69 -30.42
C LYS A 10 22.91 -2.03 -29.41
N ALA A 11 23.27 -2.42 -28.18
CA ALA A 11 22.31 -2.68 -27.11
C ALA A 11 21.66 -1.38 -26.61
N GLU A 12 22.43 -0.30 -26.42
CA GLU A 12 21.90 1.02 -26.00
C GLU A 12 20.94 1.62 -27.04
N LYS A 13 21.24 1.48 -28.33
CA LYS A 13 20.37 1.95 -29.41
C LYS A 13 19.06 1.15 -29.50
N LYS A 14 19.08 -0.13 -29.11
CA LYS A 14 17.87 -0.98 -29.01
C LYS A 14 17.04 -0.62 -27.77
N LEU A 15 17.68 -0.29 -26.65
CA LEU A 15 17.00 0.15 -25.42
C LEU A 15 16.33 1.53 -25.60
N LYS A 16 17.00 2.50 -26.23
CA LYS A 16 16.38 3.79 -26.58
C LYS A 16 15.20 3.67 -27.53
N LYS A 17 15.20 2.69 -28.43
CA LYS A 17 14.08 2.44 -29.36
C LYS A 17 12.86 1.81 -28.67
N LEU A 18 13.07 1.05 -27.59
CA LEU A 18 12.01 0.46 -26.79
C LEU A 18 11.37 1.51 -25.86
N LEU A 19 12.18 2.37 -25.25
CA LEU A 19 11.70 3.45 -24.36
C LEU A 19 11.00 4.60 -25.10
N GLY A 20 11.22 4.74 -26.41
CA GLY A 20 10.60 5.79 -27.24
C GLY A 20 9.25 5.41 -27.86
N LYS A 21 8.62 4.31 -27.45
CA LYS A 21 7.41 3.76 -28.09
C LYS A 21 6.14 3.74 -27.23
N GLU A 22 6.18 4.23 -25.99
CA GLU A 22 4.99 4.33 -25.12
C GLU A 22 4.66 5.79 -24.77
N VAL A 23 4.48 6.63 -25.79
CA VAL A 23 3.77 7.90 -25.64
C VAL A 23 2.88 8.09 -26.86
N GLU A 24 1.73 7.41 -26.86
CA GLU A 24 0.65 7.75 -27.77
C GLU A 24 -0.68 7.84 -27.01
N LYS A 25 -1.01 9.11 -26.70
CA LYS A 25 -2.33 9.74 -26.57
C LYS A 25 -3.51 8.88 -26.09
N VAL A 26 -3.97 9.20 -24.88
CA VAL A 26 -5.41 9.22 -24.59
C VAL A 26 -5.79 10.64 -24.22
N GLU A 27 -6.51 11.28 -25.14
CA GLU A 27 -7.16 12.58 -25.04
C GLU A 27 -8.54 12.35 -24.42
N VAL A 28 -8.78 12.89 -23.21
CA VAL A 28 -10.15 12.95 -22.65
C VAL A 28 -10.41 14.38 -22.18
N LYS A 29 -11.54 14.87 -22.69
CA LYS A 29 -12.03 16.24 -22.71
C LYS A 29 -12.44 16.74 -21.32
N GLU A 30 -12.13 18.00 -21.10
CA GLU A 30 -12.72 18.94 -20.13
C GLU A 30 -14.22 18.74 -19.92
N LYS A 31 -14.62 18.67 -18.66
CA LYS A 31 -15.87 19.26 -18.17
C LYS A 31 -15.61 19.90 -16.81
N GLU A 32 -15.64 21.22 -16.80
CA GLU A 32 -15.82 22.07 -15.64
C GLU A 32 -17.12 21.70 -14.91
N ASN A 33 -17.10 21.65 -13.57
CA ASN A 33 -18.18 22.25 -12.78
C ASN A 33 -17.74 22.46 -11.31
N ILE A 34 -17.47 23.72 -11.00
CA ILE A 34 -17.87 24.51 -9.82
C ILE A 34 -17.78 23.84 -8.44
N TYR A 35 -16.82 24.33 -7.65
CA TYR A 35 -16.80 24.27 -6.19
C TYR A 35 -17.98 25.06 -5.61
N GLU A 36 -18.85 24.39 -4.85
CA GLU A 36 -19.74 25.05 -3.89
C GLU A 36 -19.32 24.64 -2.47
N GLU A 37 -18.98 25.64 -1.66
CA GLU A 37 -18.70 25.51 -0.23
C GLU A 37 -19.97 25.12 0.54
N PRO A 38 -19.99 24.04 1.35
CA PRO A 38 -21.04 23.88 2.34
C PRO A 38 -20.70 24.70 3.58
N LYS A 39 -21.52 25.74 3.81
CA LYS A 39 -21.55 26.52 5.04
C LYS A 39 -21.86 25.62 6.25
N VAL A 40 -21.08 25.83 7.29
CA VAL A 40 -21.25 25.36 8.66
C VAL A 40 -22.52 25.98 9.26
N ASN A 41 -23.41 25.16 9.81
CA ASN A 41 -24.02 25.34 11.15
C ASN A 41 -25.11 24.30 11.41
N GLY A 42 -25.16 23.82 12.65
CA GLY A 42 -26.38 23.30 13.25
C GLY A 42 -26.30 21.84 13.71
N GLU A 43 -25.90 21.68 14.96
CA GLU A 43 -26.09 20.50 15.81
C GLU A 43 -27.55 20.01 15.76
N ASP A 44 -27.82 18.70 15.79
CA ASP A 44 -28.17 17.95 17.01
C ASP A 44 -28.64 16.52 16.68
N GLN A 45 -28.73 15.71 17.73
CA GLN A 45 -28.60 14.27 17.78
C GLN A 45 -29.86 13.44 17.41
N ASN A 46 -29.60 12.17 17.05
CA ASN A 46 -30.16 10.94 17.65
C ASN A 46 -31.10 10.02 16.82
N LYS A 47 -30.71 8.73 16.84
CA LYS A 47 -31.48 7.46 16.79
C LYS A 47 -31.97 6.84 15.46
N GLU A 48 -31.43 5.62 15.25
CA GLU A 48 -32.03 4.35 14.75
C GLU A 48 -33.48 4.40 14.23
N GLU A 49 -33.87 3.76 13.12
CA GLU A 49 -33.63 2.36 12.74
C GLU A 49 -34.06 2.10 11.26
N LYS A 50 -33.52 1.01 10.67
CA LYS A 50 -34.09 0.18 9.57
C LYS A 50 -34.30 0.76 8.17
N ALA A 51 -33.46 0.33 7.21
CA ALA A 51 -33.71 -0.85 6.36
C ALA A 51 -32.95 -0.78 5.02
N GLU A 52 -32.15 -1.82 4.77
CA GLU A 52 -31.82 -2.45 3.48
C GLU A 52 -31.50 -1.59 2.24
N ILE A 53 -30.21 -1.53 1.87
CA ILE A 53 -29.82 -1.74 0.46
C ILE A 53 -28.63 -2.71 0.43
N VAL A 54 -28.92 -3.96 0.08
CA VAL A 54 -27.93 -5.00 -0.19
C VAL A 54 -27.21 -4.69 -1.51
N LYS A 55 -25.93 -4.33 -1.42
CA LYS A 55 -24.93 -4.70 -2.43
C LYS A 55 -23.85 -5.47 -1.68
N ILE A 56 -23.46 -6.61 -2.22
CA ILE A 56 -22.58 -7.61 -1.61
C ILE A 56 -21.18 -7.00 -1.43
N ALA A 57 -21.02 -6.16 -0.41
CA ALA A 57 -19.73 -5.75 0.10
C ALA A 57 -19.23 -6.94 0.90
N GLU A 58 -18.22 -7.62 0.38
CA GLU A 58 -17.53 -8.66 1.10
C GLU A 58 -16.90 -8.01 2.35
N THR A 59 -17.62 -8.06 3.46
CA THR A 59 -17.24 -7.37 4.69
C THR A 59 -15.89 -7.90 5.15
N VAL A 60 -14.91 -7.01 5.27
CA VAL A 60 -13.61 -7.36 5.84
C VAL A 60 -13.83 -7.93 7.24
N PRO A 61 -13.25 -9.11 7.59
CA PRO A 61 -13.46 -9.72 8.91
C PRO A 61 -13.06 -8.76 10.03
N PRO A 62 -13.84 -8.66 11.13
CA PRO A 62 -13.53 -7.76 12.24
C PRO A 62 -12.13 -7.97 12.81
N GLU A 63 -11.66 -9.22 12.89
CA GLU A 63 -10.35 -9.59 13.41
C GLU A 63 -9.22 -9.07 12.49
N LEU A 64 -9.49 -8.95 11.18
CA LEU A 64 -8.56 -8.34 10.25
C LEU A 64 -8.49 -6.83 10.48
N VAL A 65 -9.62 -6.18 10.75
CA VAL A 65 -9.67 -4.73 11.05
C VAL A 65 -8.85 -4.39 12.30
N GLU A 66 -8.86 -5.27 13.30
CA GLU A 66 -8.08 -5.10 14.53
C GLU A 66 -6.56 -5.05 14.30
N LEU A 67 -6.04 -5.72 13.26
CA LEU A 67 -4.59 -5.67 12.95
C LEU A 67 -4.10 -4.27 12.58
N PHE A 68 -5.00 -3.37 12.19
CA PHE A 68 -4.69 -2.02 11.72
C PHE A 68 -5.10 -0.93 12.71
N LYS A 69 -5.58 -1.31 13.90
CA LYS A 69 -5.80 -0.37 15.00
C LYS A 69 -4.44 -0.12 15.67
N PHE A 70 -3.90 1.07 15.46
CA PHE A 70 -2.71 1.54 16.17
C PHE A 70 -3.13 2.60 17.18
N GLU A 71 -2.63 2.49 18.40
CA GLU A 71 -2.73 3.58 19.36
C GLU A 71 -2.03 4.80 18.77
N LYS A 72 -2.68 5.97 18.84
CA LYS A 72 -2.05 7.22 18.44
C LYS A 72 -0.78 7.37 19.27
N VAL A 73 0.36 7.51 18.60
CA VAL A 73 1.63 7.76 19.27
C VAL A 73 1.57 9.13 19.95
N THR A 74 1.25 9.13 21.24
CA THR A 74 1.11 10.33 22.09
C THR A 74 2.43 10.74 22.71
N GLU A 75 3.38 9.80 22.89
CA GLU A 75 4.66 10.08 23.53
C GLU A 75 5.76 10.50 22.53
N LEU A 76 6.54 11.51 22.92
CA LEU A 76 7.64 12.05 22.12
C LEU A 76 8.74 11.01 21.87
N SER A 77 8.97 10.12 22.84
CA SER A 77 9.95 9.03 22.77
C SER A 77 9.61 8.02 21.67
N ASP A 78 8.33 7.71 21.50
CA ASP A 78 7.86 6.84 20.43
C ASP A 78 7.98 7.53 19.08
N LYS A 79 7.66 8.83 18.98
CA LYS A 79 7.86 9.59 17.73
C LYS A 79 9.34 9.61 17.30
N LEU A 80 10.26 9.74 18.24
CA LEU A 80 11.69 9.77 17.95
C LEU A 80 12.23 8.38 17.53
N SER A 81 11.59 7.30 18.01
CA SER A 81 11.95 5.92 17.70
C SER A 81 11.46 5.47 16.31
N GLN A 82 10.44 6.12 15.76
CA GLN A 82 9.90 5.83 14.43
C GLN A 82 10.70 6.53 13.33
N LYS A 83 11.89 6.02 13.01
CA LYS A 83 12.64 6.50 11.84
C LYS A 83 11.79 6.32 10.56
N PRO A 84 11.56 7.39 9.78
CA PRO A 84 10.82 7.31 8.52
C PRO A 84 11.46 6.31 7.57
N VAL A 85 10.60 5.60 6.84
CA VAL A 85 11.02 4.61 5.85
C VAL A 85 10.79 5.20 4.47
N PRO A 86 11.82 5.59 3.70
CA PRO A 86 11.61 6.15 2.37
C PRO A 86 11.25 5.09 1.31
N ASP A 87 11.65 3.85 1.53
CA ASP A 87 11.45 2.75 0.60
C ASP A 87 11.34 1.43 1.38
N LEU A 88 10.15 0.82 1.35
CA LEU A 88 9.89 -0.44 2.05
C LEU A 88 10.81 -1.58 1.58
N LYS A 89 11.22 -1.57 0.31
CA LYS A 89 12.17 -2.57 -0.23
C LYS A 89 13.55 -2.45 0.37
N LYS A 90 13.95 -1.25 0.82
CA LYS A 90 15.28 -1.02 1.42
C LYS A 90 15.25 -1.08 2.94
N ALA A 91 14.10 -0.85 3.56
CA ALA A 91 13.96 -0.85 5.01
C ALA A 91 14.02 -2.24 5.64
N MET A 92 13.63 -3.28 4.90
CA MET A 92 13.63 -4.65 5.40
C MET A 92 15.00 -5.31 5.22
N GLY A 93 15.53 -5.88 6.31
CA GLY A 93 16.70 -6.75 6.26
C GLY A 93 16.41 -8.06 5.53
N ILE A 94 17.45 -8.78 5.09
CA ILE A 94 17.31 -10.05 4.34
C ILE A 94 16.48 -11.07 5.11
N ASN A 95 16.74 -11.23 6.42
CA ASN A 95 16.03 -12.19 7.26
C ASN A 95 14.55 -11.83 7.42
N GLU A 96 14.27 -10.55 7.65
CA GLU A 96 12.90 -10.05 7.80
C GLU A 96 12.11 -10.23 6.51
N ARG A 97 12.75 -10.03 5.35
CA ARG A 97 12.13 -10.26 4.04
C ARG A 97 11.76 -11.73 3.85
N ILE A 98 12.72 -12.65 4.05
CA ILE A 98 12.49 -14.09 3.89
C ILE A 98 11.35 -14.54 4.82
N PHE A 99 11.39 -14.10 6.07
CA PHE A 99 10.38 -14.44 7.06
C PHE A 99 9.00 -13.89 6.68
N THR A 100 8.92 -12.63 6.25
CA THR A 100 7.66 -12.01 5.83
C THR A 100 7.05 -12.76 4.64
N ILE A 101 7.86 -13.08 3.62
CA ILE A 101 7.41 -13.84 2.45
C ILE A 101 6.83 -15.20 2.85
N ASN A 102 7.56 -15.96 3.68
CA ASN A 102 7.12 -17.31 4.07
C ASN A 102 5.83 -17.27 4.89
N GLU A 103 5.72 -16.32 5.81
CA GLU A 103 4.67 -16.33 6.83
C GLU A 103 3.41 -15.58 6.38
N LEU A 104 3.58 -14.46 5.68
CA LEU A 104 2.49 -13.57 5.29
C LEU A 104 2.10 -13.72 3.81
N PHE A 105 2.96 -14.29 2.96
CA PHE A 105 2.71 -14.43 1.51
C PHE A 105 2.75 -15.89 1.06
N GLY A 106 2.86 -16.84 1.99
CA GLY A 106 2.86 -18.27 1.67
C GLY A 106 4.03 -18.69 0.77
N GLY A 107 5.15 -17.97 0.83
CA GLY A 107 6.31 -18.20 -0.04
C GLY A 107 6.27 -17.46 -1.38
N ASP A 108 5.19 -16.74 -1.69
CA ASP A 108 5.08 -15.98 -2.94
C ASP A 108 5.91 -14.68 -2.89
N LYS A 109 7.13 -14.79 -3.42
CA LYS A 109 8.07 -13.67 -3.48
C LYS A 109 7.62 -12.59 -4.46
N ASP A 110 7.01 -12.97 -5.58
CA ASP A 110 6.67 -12.02 -6.63
C ASP A 110 5.51 -11.14 -6.19
N GLU A 111 4.49 -11.71 -5.53
CA GLU A 111 3.39 -10.94 -4.96
C GLU A 111 3.87 -10.00 -3.84
N PHE A 112 4.81 -10.45 -3.01
CA PHE A 112 5.45 -9.60 -2.01
C PHE A 112 6.16 -8.39 -2.64
N GLU A 113 7.02 -8.61 -3.64
CA GLU A 113 7.77 -7.52 -4.29
C GLU A 113 6.84 -6.56 -5.07
N ASN A 114 5.78 -7.09 -5.68
CA ASN A 114 4.75 -6.29 -6.35
C ASN A 114 3.98 -5.43 -5.35
N LEU A 115 3.56 -6.00 -4.22
CA LEU A 115 2.89 -5.26 -3.16
C LEU A 115 3.79 -4.14 -2.62
N LEU A 116 5.06 -4.42 -2.31
CA LEU A 116 5.97 -3.38 -1.84
C LEU A 116 6.13 -2.25 -2.85
N THR A 117 6.14 -2.56 -4.14
CA THR A 117 6.17 -1.56 -5.22
C THR A 117 4.91 -0.70 -5.20
N ALA A 118 3.73 -1.33 -5.13
CA ALA A 118 2.46 -0.65 -5.09
C ALA A 118 2.38 0.27 -3.86
N LEU A 119 2.68 -0.25 -2.66
CA LEU A 119 2.69 0.52 -1.42
C LEU A 119 3.63 1.72 -1.49
N ASN A 120 4.87 1.55 -1.94
CA ASN A 120 5.80 2.68 -2.05
C ASN A 120 5.30 3.85 -2.93
N GLY A 121 4.38 3.58 -3.86
CA GLY A 121 3.80 4.55 -4.78
C GLY A 121 2.48 5.18 -4.34
N LEU A 122 1.93 4.80 -3.17
CA LEU A 122 0.72 5.41 -2.62
C LEU A 122 1.03 6.74 -1.92
N GLU A 123 0.00 7.55 -1.72
CA GLU A 123 0.15 8.90 -1.16
C GLU A 123 0.13 8.90 0.38
N ASN A 124 -0.64 8.00 0.99
CA ASN A 124 -0.87 7.98 2.43
C ASN A 124 -1.14 6.57 2.97
N PHE A 125 -1.13 6.47 4.30
CA PHE A 125 -1.33 5.19 4.98
C PHE A 125 -2.75 4.64 4.84
N ASP A 126 -3.77 5.48 4.68
CA ASP A 126 -5.16 5.00 4.52
C ASP A 126 -5.33 4.23 3.22
N GLN A 127 -4.78 4.74 2.10
CA GLN A 127 -4.71 4.01 0.84
C GLN A 127 -3.95 2.68 1.00
N ALA A 128 -2.82 2.70 1.73
CA ALA A 128 -2.02 1.50 1.98
C ALA A 128 -2.78 0.45 2.79
N LYS A 129 -3.51 0.89 3.82
CA LYS A 129 -4.36 0.04 4.64
C LYS A 129 -5.46 -0.62 3.82
N ASP A 130 -6.14 0.14 2.97
CA ASP A 130 -7.20 -0.39 2.09
C ASP A 130 -6.64 -1.42 1.12
N VAL A 131 -5.48 -1.17 0.51
CA VAL A 131 -4.79 -2.14 -0.35
C VAL A 131 -4.46 -3.40 0.44
N LEU A 132 -3.85 -3.29 1.62
CA LEU A 132 -3.48 -4.45 2.44
C LEU A 132 -4.71 -5.28 2.84
N MET A 133 -5.75 -4.64 3.38
CA MET A 133 -6.97 -5.30 3.85
C MET A 133 -7.70 -6.02 2.71
N ASN A 134 -7.85 -5.38 1.56
CA ASN A 134 -8.64 -5.91 0.45
C ASN A 134 -7.85 -6.84 -0.50
N SER A 135 -6.54 -7.00 -0.29
CA SER A 135 -5.70 -7.90 -1.08
C SER A 135 -5.06 -9.00 -0.21
N VAL A 136 -3.78 -8.85 0.11
CA VAL A 136 -2.93 -9.88 0.69
C VAL A 136 -3.35 -10.25 2.11
N ALA A 137 -3.83 -9.30 2.92
CA ALA A 137 -4.15 -9.59 4.31
C ALA A 137 -5.37 -10.52 4.41
N LYS A 138 -6.37 -10.29 3.56
CA LYS A 138 -7.52 -11.19 3.39
C LYS A 138 -7.14 -12.50 2.71
N LYS A 139 -6.39 -12.44 1.60
CA LYS A 139 -5.96 -13.62 0.83
C LYS A 139 -5.17 -14.63 1.68
N TYR A 140 -4.25 -14.15 2.51
CA TYR A 140 -3.35 -14.98 3.32
C TYR A 140 -3.80 -15.16 4.77
N LEU A 141 -5.00 -14.68 5.10
CA LEU A 141 -5.64 -14.81 6.41
C LEU A 141 -4.74 -14.30 7.55
N TRP A 142 -4.25 -13.07 7.44
CA TRP A 142 -3.32 -12.47 8.42
C TRP A 142 -3.92 -12.36 9.83
N GLN A 143 -5.25 -12.42 9.95
CA GLN A 143 -5.97 -12.42 11.22
C GLN A 143 -5.81 -13.73 12.00
N LYS A 144 -5.25 -14.79 11.41
CA LYS A 144 -4.96 -16.03 12.16
C LYS A 144 -3.90 -15.79 13.23
N GLU A 145 -4.09 -16.40 14.39
CA GLU A 145 -3.28 -16.19 15.60
C GLU A 145 -1.77 -16.36 15.36
N ASP A 146 -1.37 -17.35 14.57
CA ASP A 146 0.02 -17.65 14.20
C ASP A 146 0.68 -16.54 13.36
N LYS A 147 -0.13 -15.73 12.66
CA LYS A 147 0.32 -14.65 11.77
C LYS A 147 0.14 -13.26 12.34
N GLN A 148 -0.79 -13.05 13.29
CA GLN A 148 -1.18 -11.71 13.76
C GLN A 148 0.00 -10.85 14.17
N ASN A 149 0.95 -11.39 14.96
CA ASN A 149 2.10 -10.62 15.43
C ASN A 149 3.02 -10.19 14.28
N LYS A 150 3.23 -11.07 13.30
CA LYS A 150 4.05 -10.80 12.11
C LYS A 150 3.37 -9.78 11.21
N ALA A 151 2.06 -9.93 11.02
CA ALA A 151 1.22 -9.00 10.28
C ALA A 151 1.25 -7.60 10.91
N ARG A 152 1.05 -7.48 12.23
CA ARG A 152 1.14 -6.20 12.96
C ARG A 152 2.51 -5.54 12.78
N ASN A 153 3.60 -6.29 12.85
CA ASN A 153 4.95 -5.74 12.64
C ASN A 153 5.14 -5.23 11.21
N PHE A 154 4.67 -5.99 10.22
CA PHE A 154 4.72 -5.56 8.82
C PHE A 154 3.85 -4.31 8.58
N ILE A 155 2.64 -4.25 9.12
CA ILE A 155 1.76 -3.09 8.99
C ILE A 155 2.38 -1.86 9.67
N LYS A 156 3.01 -2.00 10.84
CA LYS A 156 3.77 -0.90 11.47
C LYS A 156 4.90 -0.40 10.58
N LEU A 157 5.63 -1.30 9.92
CA LEU A 157 6.66 -0.91 8.95
C LEU A 157 6.06 -0.10 7.79
N VAL A 158 4.92 -0.53 7.27
CA VAL A 158 4.19 0.20 6.23
C VAL A 158 3.71 1.56 6.73
N GLN A 159 3.21 1.67 7.96
CA GLN A 159 2.79 2.95 8.54
C GLN A 159 3.95 3.96 8.60
N ARG A 160 5.14 3.51 8.98
CA ARG A 160 6.36 4.34 9.04
C ARG A 160 6.79 4.92 7.68
N ARG A 161 6.29 4.39 6.57
CA ARG A 161 6.52 4.96 5.23
C ARG A 161 5.83 6.31 5.03
N TYR A 162 4.70 6.52 5.70
CA TYR A 162 3.83 7.68 5.50
C TYR A 162 3.78 8.63 6.71
N ASN A 163 4.62 8.38 7.72
CA ASN A 163 4.79 9.26 8.87
C ASN A 163 5.83 10.35 8.61
#